data_AF-A0A2M9P221-F1
#
_entry.id   AF-A0A2M9P221-F1
#
_cell.length_a   1.000
_cell.length_b   1.000
_cell.length_c   1.000
_cell.angle_alpha   90.00
_cell.angle_beta   90.00
_cell.angle_gamma   90.00
#
_symmetry.space_group_name_H-M   'P 1'
#
loop_
_entity.id
_entity.type
_entity.pdbx_description
1 polymer ?
#
loop_
_entity_poly.entity_id
_entity_poly.type
_entity_poly.pdbx_seq_one_letter_code
_entity_poly.pdbx_strand_id
1 'polypeptide(L)'
;MDMTGQVEEAINHMKKRLAENNQVFEAKEDGFIYQASCTFNSPASDEEIHSFEKKTGLHLPEDYKEFLKITNGCKLFETRESGGENDIYSLDDIMNYTYELPFEGCFKVACIYQDNIVIDGRAVAEGDTDYIMVKGHLDDFEEGEKLQMGFAEWIERFISDQGEKFWDKG
;
A
#
# COMPACT_ATOMS: atom_id res chain seq x y z
N MET A 1 17.09 11.29 -0.20
CA MET A 1 16.19 11.60 0.92
C MET A 1 15.98 10.32 1.69
N ASP A 2 15.75 10.41 3.00
CA ASP A 2 15.53 9.23 3.83
C ASP A 2 14.09 8.75 3.63
N MET A 3 13.90 7.76 2.75
CA MET A 3 12.57 7.28 2.33
C MET A 3 11.82 6.57 3.47
N THR A 4 12.55 6.03 4.45
CA THR A 4 11.98 5.38 5.64
C THR A 4 11.26 6.40 6.55
N GLY A 5 11.87 7.58 6.75
CA GLY A 5 11.26 8.67 7.53
C GLY A 5 9.96 9.20 6.90
N GLN A 6 9.84 9.18 5.57
CA GLN A 6 8.63 9.64 4.88
C GLN A 6 7.42 8.75 5.17
N VAL A 7 7.60 7.43 5.17
CA VAL A 7 6.53 6.47 5.49
C VAL A 7 6.05 6.65 6.93
N GLU A 8 6.99 6.78 7.87
CA GLU A 8 6.67 7.00 9.28
C GLU A 8 5.85 8.27 9.48
N GLU A 9 6.29 9.38 8.90
CA GLU A 9 5.61 10.67 9.00
C GLU A 9 4.18 10.60 8.42
N ALA A 10 4.02 10.01 7.23
CA ALA A 10 2.73 9.90 6.56
C ALA A 10 1.71 9.10 7.40
N ILE A 11 2.10 7.90 7.88
CA ILE A 11 1.21 7.03 8.65
C ILE A 11 0.92 7.61 10.04
N ASN A 12 1.92 8.13 10.74
CA ASN A 12 1.72 8.70 12.07
C ASN A 12 0.88 9.98 12.04
N HIS A 13 1.05 10.82 11.02
CA HIS A 13 0.20 11.99 10.82
C HIS A 13 -1.26 11.58 10.61
N MET A 14 -1.52 10.53 9.81
CA MET A 14 -2.87 10.02 9.60
C MET A 14 -3.48 9.44 10.90
N LYS A 15 -2.74 8.62 11.65
CA LYS A 15 -3.16 8.12 12.97
C LYS A 15 -3.50 9.26 13.93
N LYS A 16 -2.68 10.32 13.98
CA LYS A 16 -2.92 11.50 14.81
C LYS A 16 -4.20 12.24 14.42
N ARG A 17 -4.38 12.53 13.13
CA ARG A 17 -5.59 13.20 12.62
C ARG A 17 -6.87 12.43 12.95
N LEU A 18 -6.85 11.09 12.89
CA LEU A 18 -7.97 10.25 13.32
C LEU A 18 -8.25 10.36 14.82
N ALA A 19 -7.20 10.30 15.65
CA ALA A 19 -7.33 10.44 17.09
C ALA A 19 -7.97 11.78 17.51
N GLU A 20 -7.62 12.86 16.81
CA GLU A 20 -8.16 14.20 17.07
C GLU A 20 -9.62 14.38 16.63
N ASN A 21 -10.11 13.57 15.68
CA ASN A 21 -11.45 13.69 15.09
C ASN A 21 -12.40 12.52 15.44
N ASN A 22 -12.24 11.92 16.63
CA ASN A 22 -13.07 10.80 17.09
C ASN A 22 -13.08 9.59 16.12
N GLN A 23 -11.93 9.26 15.52
CA GLN A 23 -11.72 8.14 14.59
C GLN A 23 -12.44 8.27 13.24
N VAL A 24 -12.92 9.46 12.89
CA VAL A 24 -13.53 9.73 11.58
C VAL A 24 -13.00 11.05 11.01
N PHE A 25 -12.96 11.20 9.69
CA PHE A 25 -12.71 12.49 9.05
C PHE A 25 -13.53 12.65 7.78
N GLU A 26 -13.69 13.89 7.34
CA GLU A 26 -14.29 14.19 6.04
C GLU A 26 -13.29 13.88 4.93
N ALA A 27 -13.64 12.94 4.07
CA ALA A 27 -12.97 12.64 2.81
C ALA A 27 -13.79 13.18 1.64
N LYS A 28 -13.13 13.56 0.56
CA LYS A 28 -13.79 14.00 -0.68
C LYS A 28 -13.51 13.00 -1.78
N GLU A 29 -14.59 12.47 -2.36
CA GLU A 29 -14.54 11.52 -3.46
C GLU A 29 -15.62 11.90 -4.48
N ASP A 30 -15.27 11.99 -5.76
CA ASP A 30 -16.17 12.39 -6.86
C ASP A 30 -16.99 13.69 -6.62
N GLY A 31 -16.44 14.62 -5.84
CA GLY A 31 -17.10 15.88 -5.49
C GLY A 31 -18.14 15.78 -4.36
N PHE A 32 -18.31 14.60 -3.77
CA PHE A 32 -19.10 14.36 -2.57
C PHE A 32 -18.22 14.35 -1.31
N ILE A 33 -18.84 14.57 -0.15
CA ILE A 33 -18.17 14.53 1.16
C ILE A 33 -18.67 13.31 1.92
N TYR A 34 -17.75 12.47 2.35
CA TYR A 34 -18.02 11.24 3.10
C TYR A 34 -17.36 11.28 4.47
N GLN A 35 -17.96 10.59 5.44
CA GLN A 35 -17.28 10.24 6.68
C GLN A 35 -16.48 8.96 6.44
N ALA A 36 -15.16 9.08 6.56
CA ALA A 36 -14.24 7.98 6.42
C ALA A 36 -13.56 7.64 7.74
N SER A 37 -13.23 6.36 7.93
CA SER A 37 -12.37 5.86 9.01
C SER A 37 -11.14 5.18 8.43
N CYS A 38 -10.15 4.89 9.29
CA CYS A 38 -9.06 4.00 8.92
C CYS A 38 -8.84 2.96 10.02
N THR A 39 -8.39 1.78 9.61
CA THR A 39 -8.04 0.67 10.49
C THR A 39 -6.57 0.33 10.31
N PHE A 40 -5.81 0.25 11.40
CA PHE A 40 -4.38 -0.06 11.37
C PHE A 40 -4.11 -1.35 12.14
N ASN A 41 -3.42 -2.30 11.51
CA ASN A 41 -3.02 -3.52 12.18
C ASN A 41 -1.83 -3.26 13.10
N SER A 42 -1.59 -4.19 14.02
CA SER A 42 -0.37 -4.21 14.83
C SER A 42 0.88 -4.25 13.95
N PRO A 43 1.97 -3.57 14.35
CA PRO A 43 3.29 -3.72 13.76
C PRO A 43 3.72 -5.16 13.52
N ALA A 44 4.40 -5.41 12.40
CA ALA A 44 5.19 -6.63 12.18
C ALA A 44 6.56 -6.51 12.86
N SER A 45 7.07 -7.60 13.40
CA SER A 45 8.46 -7.67 13.89
C SER A 45 9.47 -7.91 12.77
N ASP A 46 10.73 -7.58 13.02
CA ASP A 46 11.83 -7.91 12.11
C ASP A 46 11.90 -9.42 11.82
N GLU A 47 11.62 -10.27 12.81
CA GLU A 47 11.57 -11.73 12.64
C GLU A 47 10.42 -12.19 11.76
N GLU A 48 9.24 -11.56 11.85
CA GLU A 48 8.09 -11.87 10.98
C GLU A 48 8.40 -11.51 9.53
N ILE A 49 8.95 -10.32 9.30
CA ILE A 49 9.38 -9.85 7.98
C ILE A 49 10.47 -10.76 7.41
N HIS A 50 11.51 -11.07 8.18
CA HIS A 50 12.59 -11.95 7.74
C HIS A 50 12.10 -13.37 7.44
N SER A 51 11.20 -13.90 8.27
CA SER A 51 10.59 -15.22 8.06
C SER A 51 9.73 -15.24 6.81
N PHE A 52 9.01 -14.16 6.53
CA PHE A 52 8.24 -13.99 5.31
C PHE A 52 9.16 -14.02 4.08
N GLU A 53 10.17 -13.16 4.00
CA GLU A 53 11.11 -13.11 2.86
C GLU A 53 11.77 -14.47 2.63
N LYS A 54 12.19 -15.15 3.70
CA LYS A 54 12.79 -16.49 3.62
C LYS A 54 11.81 -17.55 3.11
N LYS A 55 10.54 -17.47 3.50
CA LYS A 55 9.50 -18.44 3.14
C LYS A 55 9.06 -18.26 1.69
N THR A 56 8.93 -17.02 1.23
CA THR A 56 8.39 -16.68 -0.10
C THR A 56 9.48 -16.55 -1.16
N GLY A 57 10.70 -16.21 -0.76
CA GLY A 57 11.77 -15.80 -1.65
C GLY A 57 11.59 -14.38 -2.21
N LEU A 58 10.57 -13.64 -1.77
CA LEU A 58 10.36 -12.24 -2.15
C LEU A 58 11.34 -11.35 -1.42
N HIS A 59 11.79 -10.30 -2.09
CA HIS A 59 12.61 -9.25 -1.49
C HIS A 59 11.77 -8.01 -1.28
N LEU A 60 11.55 -7.63 -0.02
CA LEU A 60 10.76 -6.46 0.33
C LEU A 60 11.65 -5.21 0.33
N PRO A 61 11.25 -4.11 -0.36
CA PRO A 61 11.99 -2.86 -0.29
C PRO A 61 11.92 -2.26 1.11
N GLU A 62 12.92 -1.45 1.46
CA GLU A 62 13.10 -0.97 2.85
C GLU A 62 11.96 -0.08 3.34
N ASP A 63 11.40 0.74 2.46
CA ASP A 63 10.27 1.63 2.79
C ASP A 63 8.98 0.85 3.07
N TYR A 64 8.74 -0.25 2.34
CA TYR A 64 7.60 -1.14 2.62
C TYR A 64 7.80 -1.93 3.92
N LYS A 65 9.04 -2.36 4.22
CA LYS A 65 9.34 -2.98 5.52
C LYS A 65 9.10 -2.00 6.67
N GLU A 66 9.47 -0.74 6.51
CA GLU A 66 9.19 0.30 7.51
C GLU A 66 7.69 0.49 7.72
N PHE A 67 6.91 0.54 6.64
CA PHE A 67 5.45 0.54 6.70
C PHE A 67 4.92 -0.63 7.54
N LEU A 68 5.37 -1.85 7.27
CA LEU A 68 4.95 -3.05 8.00
C LEU A 68 5.31 -3.00 9.49
N LYS A 69 6.45 -2.41 9.86
CA LYS A 69 6.87 -2.19 11.25
C LYS A 69 6.05 -1.09 11.96
N ILE A 70 5.39 -0.22 11.22
CA ILE A 70 4.46 0.78 11.79
C ILE A 70 3.04 0.22 11.86
N THR A 71 2.65 -0.57 10.86
CA THR A 71 1.35 -1.22 10.73
C THR A 71 1.46 -2.37 9.72
N ASN A 72 1.24 -3.61 10.15
CA ASN A 72 1.29 -4.77 9.26
C ASN A 72 0.00 -4.84 8.41
N GLY A 73 -0.10 -3.94 7.43
CA GLY A 73 -1.32 -3.70 6.67
C GLY A 73 -2.30 -2.76 7.38
N CYS A 74 -3.11 -2.07 6.58
CA CYS A 74 -4.13 -1.16 7.06
C CYS A 74 -5.23 -0.99 6.02
N LYS A 75 -6.36 -0.44 6.45
CA LYS A 75 -7.44 0.01 5.59
C LYS A 75 -7.56 1.52 5.73
N LEU A 76 -7.45 2.25 4.64
CA LEU A 76 -7.53 3.71 4.65
C LEU A 76 -8.83 4.18 3.99
N PHE A 77 -9.34 5.33 4.43
CA PHE A 77 -10.51 5.97 3.78
C PHE A 77 -11.74 5.06 3.66
N GLU A 78 -11.98 4.19 4.65
CA GLU A 78 -13.14 3.29 4.66
C GLU A 78 -14.42 4.11 4.87
N THR A 79 -15.39 3.98 3.96
CA THR A 79 -16.73 4.56 4.14
C THR A 79 -17.76 3.45 4.36
N ARG A 80 -18.97 3.80 4.82
CA ARG A 80 -20.06 2.82 4.95
C ARG A 80 -20.63 2.36 3.61
N GLU A 81 -20.38 3.10 2.54
CA GLU A 81 -21.01 2.93 1.24
C GLU A 81 -20.06 2.27 0.23
N SER A 82 -18.76 2.59 0.28
CA SER A 82 -17.71 1.87 -0.43
C SER A 82 -17.39 0.59 0.34
N GLY A 83 -17.58 -0.57 -0.28
CA GLY A 83 -17.42 -1.90 0.36
C GLY A 83 -16.01 -2.28 0.83
N GLY A 84 -15.14 -1.30 1.12
CA GLY A 84 -13.83 -1.53 1.75
C GLY A 84 -12.69 -1.87 0.80
N GLU A 85 -12.67 -1.32 -0.41
CA GLU A 85 -11.59 -1.56 -1.38
C GLU A 85 -10.49 -0.47 -1.28
N ASN A 86 -9.91 -0.29 -0.08
CA ASN A 86 -8.76 0.59 0.16
C ASN A 86 -7.78 -0.10 1.11
N ASP A 87 -7.45 -1.34 0.77
CA ASP A 87 -6.67 -2.25 1.61
C ASP A 87 -5.21 -2.17 1.22
N ILE A 88 -4.33 -1.80 2.16
CA ILE A 88 -2.88 -1.94 2.04
C ILE A 88 -2.47 -3.19 2.83
N TYR A 89 -1.77 -4.09 2.16
CA TYR A 89 -1.66 -5.48 2.56
C TYR A 89 -0.70 -5.70 3.73
N SER A 90 -1.14 -6.57 4.64
CA SER A 90 -0.25 -7.23 5.60
C SER A 90 0.61 -8.30 4.90
N LEU A 91 1.59 -8.84 5.62
CA LEU A 91 2.35 -10.02 5.16
C LEU A 91 1.43 -11.20 4.80
N ASP A 92 0.36 -11.43 5.57
CA ASP A 92 -0.61 -12.50 5.30
C ASP A 92 -1.47 -12.19 4.07
N ASP A 93 -1.85 -10.94 3.88
CA ASP A 93 -2.61 -10.50 2.70
C ASP A 93 -1.80 -10.71 1.42
N ILE A 94 -0.50 -10.43 1.42
CA ILE A 94 0.39 -10.72 0.28
C ILE A 94 0.32 -12.21 -0.08
N MET A 95 0.38 -13.10 0.92
CA MET A 95 0.29 -14.55 0.71
C MET A 95 -1.07 -15.01 0.16
N ASN A 96 -2.15 -14.35 0.60
CA ASN A 96 -3.52 -14.74 0.26
C ASN A 96 -3.98 -14.20 -1.09
N TYR A 97 -3.48 -13.02 -1.49
CA TYR A 97 -3.99 -12.29 -2.65
C TYR A 97 -2.99 -12.21 -3.81
N THR A 98 -1.73 -12.56 -3.60
CA THR A 98 -0.73 -12.78 -4.67
C THR A 98 -0.79 -14.23 -5.13
N TYR A 99 -1.83 -14.56 -5.91
CA TYR A 99 -2.10 -15.91 -6.40
C TYR A 99 -1.59 -16.16 -7.82
N GLU A 100 -1.25 -15.10 -8.55
CA GLU A 100 -0.51 -15.19 -9.80
C GLU A 100 0.81 -15.95 -9.52
N LEU A 101 1.22 -16.82 -10.45
CA LEU A 101 2.47 -17.55 -10.27
C LEU A 101 3.57 -16.54 -9.95
N PRO A 102 4.40 -16.75 -8.90
CA PRO A 102 5.49 -15.84 -8.51
C PRO A 102 6.62 -15.75 -9.55
N PHE A 103 6.33 -16.17 -10.78
CA PHE A 103 7.11 -15.82 -11.95
C PHE A 103 7.36 -14.32 -11.87
N GLU A 104 8.63 -13.95 -11.83
CA GLU A 104 9.14 -12.58 -11.83
C GLU A 104 9.21 -11.84 -10.48
N GLY A 105 8.89 -12.47 -9.34
CA GLY A 105 9.11 -11.85 -8.02
C GLY A 105 8.24 -10.62 -7.72
N CYS A 106 7.23 -10.34 -8.56
CA CYS A 106 6.24 -9.30 -8.33
C CYS A 106 5.22 -9.75 -7.28
N PHE A 107 4.72 -8.82 -6.48
CA PHE A 107 3.71 -9.11 -5.46
C PHE A 107 2.81 -7.90 -5.20
N LYS A 108 1.55 -8.18 -4.85
CA LYS A 108 0.56 -7.14 -4.55
C LYS A 108 0.79 -6.60 -3.14
N VAL A 109 0.65 -5.29 -3.00
CA VAL A 109 0.79 -4.59 -1.72
C VAL A 109 -0.42 -3.72 -1.37
N ALA A 110 -1.34 -3.50 -2.31
CA ALA A 110 -2.64 -2.90 -2.00
C ALA A 110 -3.70 -3.30 -3.03
N CYS A 111 -4.97 -3.22 -2.63
CA CYS A 111 -6.14 -3.26 -3.49
C CYS A 111 -6.96 -1.97 -3.28
N ILE A 112 -6.98 -1.12 -4.30
CA ILE A 112 -7.65 0.18 -4.31
C ILE A 112 -8.70 0.16 -5.42
N TYR A 113 -9.98 0.04 -5.06
CA TYR A 113 -11.12 0.09 -5.98
C TYR A 113 -10.90 -0.72 -7.28
N GLN A 114 -10.77 -2.04 -7.17
CA GLN A 114 -10.48 -2.96 -8.29
C GLN A 114 -9.08 -2.86 -8.93
N ASP A 115 -8.22 -1.94 -8.50
CA ASP A 115 -6.82 -1.89 -8.93
C ASP A 115 -5.93 -2.52 -7.88
N ASN A 116 -4.87 -3.19 -8.32
CA ASN A 116 -3.83 -3.70 -7.46
C ASN A 116 -2.59 -2.85 -7.62
N ILE A 117 -2.02 -2.48 -6.48
CA ILE A 117 -0.69 -1.87 -6.42
C ILE A 117 0.30 -3.00 -6.22
N VAL A 118 1.33 -3.02 -7.05
CA VAL A 118 2.27 -4.11 -7.18
C VAL A 118 3.68 -3.57 -6.99
N ILE A 119 4.50 -4.30 -6.26
CA ILE A 119 5.95 -4.10 -6.23
C ILE A 119 6.59 -5.01 -7.27
N ASP A 120 7.35 -4.43 -8.20
CA ASP A 120 8.21 -5.16 -9.13
C ASP A 120 9.49 -5.61 -8.41
N GLY A 121 9.51 -6.85 -7.93
CA GLY A 121 10.64 -7.40 -7.19
C GLY A 121 11.95 -7.47 -7.99
N ARG A 122 11.90 -7.47 -9.33
CA ARG A 122 13.12 -7.41 -10.16
C ARG A 122 13.75 -6.02 -10.09
N ALA A 123 12.93 -4.98 -10.22
CA ALA A 123 13.37 -3.60 -10.11
C ALA A 123 13.99 -3.34 -8.72
N VAL A 124 13.35 -3.84 -7.65
CA VAL A 124 13.91 -3.79 -6.29
C VAL A 124 15.27 -4.51 -6.21
N ALA A 125 15.39 -5.71 -6.77
CA ALA A 125 16.65 -6.47 -6.76
C ALA A 125 17.78 -5.81 -7.57
N GLU A 126 17.45 -5.02 -8.57
CA GLU A 126 18.40 -4.21 -9.37
C GLU A 126 18.77 -2.88 -8.68
N GLY A 127 18.09 -2.54 -7.57
CA GLY A 127 18.31 -1.29 -6.83
C GLY A 127 17.62 -0.08 -7.44
N ASP A 128 16.59 -0.30 -8.25
CA ASP A 128 15.75 0.77 -8.80
C ASP A 128 14.92 1.43 -7.68
N THR A 129 14.65 2.72 -7.82
CA THR A 129 13.73 3.46 -6.95
C THR A 129 12.30 3.43 -7.46
N ASP A 130 12.10 3.07 -8.73
CA ASP A 130 10.84 3.20 -9.44
C ASP A 130 10.24 1.81 -9.71
N TYR A 131 9.79 1.16 -8.63
CA TYR A 131 9.35 -0.24 -8.64
C TYR A 131 7.84 -0.43 -8.41
N ILE A 132 7.07 0.65 -8.20
CA ILE A 132 5.62 0.54 -8.07
C ILE A 132 4.97 0.45 -9.46
N MET A 133 4.08 -0.54 -9.59
CA MET A 133 3.18 -0.72 -10.72
C MET A 133 1.73 -0.72 -10.27
N VAL A 134 0.82 -0.39 -11.19
CA VAL A 134 -0.62 -0.56 -11.02
C VAL A 134 -1.15 -1.51 -12.10
N LYS A 135 -2.10 -2.35 -11.74
CA LYS A 135 -2.82 -3.22 -12.69
C LYS A 135 -4.27 -3.42 -12.27
N GLY A 136 -5.16 -3.74 -13.19
CA GLY A 136 -6.51 -4.16 -12.85
C GLY A 136 -6.55 -5.49 -12.08
N HIS A 137 -7.65 -5.76 -11.39
CA HIS A 137 -7.85 -7.01 -10.64
C HIS A 137 -7.89 -8.29 -11.49
N LEU A 138 -8.12 -8.16 -12.80
CA LEU A 138 -8.13 -9.29 -13.74
C LEU A 138 -6.86 -9.39 -14.57
N ASP A 139 -6.01 -8.37 -14.52
CA ASP A 139 -4.83 -8.27 -15.37
C ASP A 139 -3.67 -9.07 -14.78
N ASP A 140 -2.81 -9.62 -15.63
CA ASP A 140 -1.57 -10.26 -15.20
C ASP A 140 -0.50 -9.21 -14.83
N PHE A 141 0.59 -9.61 -14.17
CA PHE A 141 1.67 -8.68 -13.80
C PHE A 141 2.32 -8.00 -15.01
N GLU A 142 2.41 -8.68 -16.15
CA GLU A 142 3.01 -8.16 -17.38
C GLU A 142 2.20 -7.01 -18.01
N GLU A 143 0.92 -6.90 -17.66
CA GLU A 143 0.01 -5.85 -18.12
C GLU A 143 0.03 -4.62 -17.21
N GLY A 144 0.78 -4.67 -16.10
CA GLY A 144 0.89 -3.57 -15.14
C GLY A 144 1.63 -2.35 -15.69
N GLU A 145 1.14 -1.16 -15.35
CA GLU A 145 1.74 0.12 -15.71
C GLU A 145 2.65 0.62 -14.58
N LYS A 146 3.87 1.04 -14.91
CA LYS A 146 4.81 1.63 -13.95
C LYS A 146 4.38 3.03 -13.55
N LEU A 147 4.28 3.29 -12.24
CA LEU A 147 3.95 4.61 -11.70
C LEU A 147 5.17 5.54 -11.55
N GLN A 148 6.38 5.07 -11.90
CA GLN A 148 7.64 5.84 -11.83
C GLN A 148 7.92 6.36 -10.41
N MET A 149 7.71 5.51 -9.39
CA MET A 149 7.91 5.85 -7.98
C MET A 149 8.13 4.61 -7.11
N GLY A 150 8.62 4.84 -5.90
CA GLY A 150 8.70 3.85 -4.82
C GLY A 150 7.45 3.83 -3.94
N PHE A 151 7.42 2.93 -2.95
CA PHE A 151 6.25 2.78 -2.08
C PHE A 151 6.01 4.00 -1.20
N ALA A 152 7.07 4.61 -0.65
CA ALA A 152 6.99 5.80 0.21
C ALA A 152 6.27 6.97 -0.49
N GLU A 153 6.64 7.27 -1.73
CA GLU A 153 6.00 8.33 -2.51
C GLU A 153 4.55 7.96 -2.85
N TRP A 154 4.31 6.69 -3.23
CA TRP A 154 2.98 6.21 -3.55
C TRP A 154 2.00 6.38 -2.37
N ILE A 155 2.38 5.94 -1.16
CA ILE A 155 1.51 6.01 0.01
C ILE A 155 1.31 7.45 0.49
N GLU A 156 2.33 8.31 0.41
CA GLU A 156 2.23 9.72 0.73
C GLU A 156 1.23 10.44 -0.19
N ARG A 157 1.33 10.19 -1.50
CA ARG A 157 0.37 10.71 -2.48
C ARG A 157 -1.04 10.19 -2.23
N PHE A 158 -1.19 8.89 -2.03
CA PHE A 158 -2.50 8.27 -1.79
C PHE A 158 -3.20 8.88 -0.56
N ILE A 159 -2.45 9.11 0.52
CA ILE A 159 -2.97 9.77 1.72
C ILE A 159 -3.31 11.24 1.46
N SER A 160 -2.45 11.97 0.75
CA SER A 160 -2.63 13.39 0.44
C SER A 160 -3.85 13.63 -0.47
N ASP A 161 -4.07 12.72 -1.40
CA ASP A 161 -5.22 12.70 -2.30
C ASP A 161 -6.47 12.07 -1.68
N GLN A 162 -6.44 11.78 -0.37
CA GLN A 162 -7.58 11.30 0.41
C GLN A 162 -8.18 9.99 -0.08
N GLY A 163 -7.35 9.07 -0.59
CA GLY A 163 -7.77 7.76 -1.06
C GLY A 163 -8.16 7.71 -2.54
N GLU A 164 -8.01 8.82 -3.26
CA GLU A 164 -8.29 8.87 -4.69
C GLU A 164 -7.21 8.17 -5.53
N LYS A 165 -7.64 7.51 -6.61
CA LYS A 165 -6.76 6.94 -7.63
C LYS A 165 -6.05 8.02 -8.43
N PHE A 166 -4.92 8.50 -7.93
CA PHE A 166 -4.16 9.56 -8.61
C PHE A 166 -3.54 9.12 -9.94
N TRP A 167 -3.40 7.81 -10.17
CA TRP A 167 -2.85 7.23 -11.40
C TRP A 167 -3.82 7.28 -12.59
N ASP A 168 -5.13 7.42 -12.34
CA ASP A 168 -6.14 7.58 -13.41
C ASP A 168 -6.15 9.00 -14.01
N LYS A 169 -5.38 9.93 -13.43
CA LYS A 169 -5.38 11.36 -13.79
C LYS A 169 -4.30 11.71 -14.84
N GLY A 170 -3.78 10.71 -15.57
CA GLY A 170 -2.72 10.81 -16.58
C GLY A 170 -3.19 11.03 -18.02
#